data_AF-I2CQJ7-F1
#
_entry.id   AF-I2CQJ7-F1
#
_cell.length_a   1.000
_cell.length_b   1.000
_cell.length_c   1.000
_cell.angle_alpha   90.00
_cell.angle_beta   90.00
_cell.angle_gamma   90.00
#
_symmetry.space_group_name_H-M   'P 1'
#
loop_
_entity.id
_entity.type
_entity.pdbx_description
1 polymer ?
#
loop_
_entity_poly.entity_id
_entity_poly.type
_entity_poly.pdbx_seq_one_letter_code
_entity_poly.pdbx_strand_id
1 'polypeptide(L)' 'MMSTCASRPPATADLCDDHEHRLQVADGNAFHSFGQHSSFCGEIVTIKCFENNPLVRATLSEPGEGRVLVVDGG' A
#
# COMPACT_ATOMS: atom_id res chain seq x y z
N MET A 1 -1.35 17.31 17.69
CA MET A 1 -2.62 17.37 16.92
C MET A 1 -2.68 16.15 16.02
N MET A 2 -2.95 14.99 16.60
CA MET A 2 -3.07 13.72 15.87
C MET A 2 -4.45 13.69 15.23
N SER A 3 -4.53 13.99 13.93
CA SER A 3 -5.76 13.87 13.17
C SER A 3 -6.00 12.39 12.88
N THR A 4 -6.92 11.83 13.65
CA THR A 4 -7.49 10.49 13.49
C THR A 4 -8.10 10.30 12.10
N CYS A 5 -7.82 9.15 11.49
CA CYS A 5 -8.68 8.35 10.62
C CYS A 5 -10.10 8.92 10.42
N ALA A 6 -10.43 9.45 9.23
CA ALA A 6 -11.81 9.92 8.96
C ALA A 6 -12.31 9.79 7.51
N SER A 7 -11.52 9.32 6.55
CA SER A 7 -12.04 9.03 5.21
C SER A 7 -11.59 7.65 4.79
N ARG A 8 -12.55 6.75 4.58
CA ARG A 8 -12.35 5.53 3.80
C ARG A 8 -11.51 5.89 2.56
N PRO A 9 -10.48 5.10 2.20
CA PRO A 9 -9.71 5.35 1.00
C PRO A 9 -10.65 5.58 -0.19
N PRO A 10 -10.39 6.57 -1.06
CA PRO A 10 -11.20 6.78 -2.25
C PRO A 10 -11.24 5.49 -3.07
N ALA A 11 -12.38 5.21 -3.71
CA ALA A 11 -12.45 4.05 -4.58
C ALA A 11 -11.43 4.22 -5.71
N THR A 12 -10.76 3.14 -6.09
CA THR A 12 -9.80 3.20 -7.19
C THR A 12 -10.45 3.61 -8.51
N ALA A 13 -11.74 3.30 -8.70
CA ALA A 13 -12.53 3.79 -9.83
C ALA A 13 -12.65 5.32 -9.83
N ASP A 14 -13.03 5.92 -8.69
CA ASP A 14 -13.11 7.38 -8.56
C ASP A 14 -11.76 8.06 -8.85
N LEU A 15 -10.66 7.46 -8.37
CA LEU A 15 -9.31 7.96 -8.69
C LEU A 15 -9.02 7.89 -10.18
N CYS A 16 -9.39 6.79 -10.85
CA CYS A 16 -9.21 6.64 -12.30
C CYS A 16 -9.98 7.70 -13.08
N ASP A 17 -11.22 7.99 -12.65
CA ASP A 17 -12.08 9.00 -13.30
C ASP A 17 -11.50 10.42 -13.13
N ASP A 18 -10.98 10.75 -11.94
CA ASP A 18 -10.50 12.11 -11.62
C ASP A 18 -9.03 12.38 -12.02
N HIS A 19 -8.21 11.32 -12.19
CA HIS A 19 -6.76 11.43 -12.29
C HIS A 19 -6.12 10.57 -13.39
N GLU A 20 -6.87 10.20 -14.43
CA GLU A 20 -6.45 9.29 -15.52
C GLU A 20 -4.99 9.47 -16.00
N HIS A 21 -4.52 10.70 -16.20
CA HIS A 21 -3.18 10.98 -16.74
C HIS A 21 -2.03 10.94 -15.72
N ARG A 22 -2.34 10.70 -14.44
CA ARG A 22 -1.37 10.74 -13.33
C ARG A 22 -1.27 9.40 -12.59
N LEU A 23 -1.97 8.37 -13.06
CA LEU A 23 -2.07 7.08 -12.40
C LEU A 23 -1.31 5.99 -13.15
N GLN A 24 -0.85 5.01 -12.38
CA GLN A 24 -0.38 3.72 -12.89
C GLN A 24 -1.27 2.65 -12.24
N VAL A 25 -1.81 1.76 -13.06
CA VAL A 25 -2.69 0.67 -12.60
C VAL A 25 -1.87 -0.61 -12.56
N ALA A 26 -1.81 -1.25 -11.39
CA ALA A 26 -1.17 -2.54 -11.23
C ALA A 26 -1.97 -3.65 -11.95
N ASP A 27 -1.28 -4.74 -12.31
CA ASP A 27 -1.94 -5.90 -12.90
C ASP A 27 -2.99 -6.49 -11.92
N GLY A 28 -4.21 -6.69 -12.40
CA GLY A 28 -5.33 -7.19 -11.59
C GLY A 28 -5.14 -8.60 -11.04
N ASN A 29 -4.21 -9.38 -11.60
CA ASN A 29 -3.90 -10.74 -11.15
C ASN A 29 -2.67 -10.83 -10.23
N ALA A 30 -2.01 -9.70 -9.95
CA ALA A 30 -0.78 -9.70 -9.13
C ALA A 30 -1.04 -9.85 -7.62
N PHE A 31 -2.26 -9.63 -7.14
CA PHE A 31 -2.55 -9.54 -5.71
C PHE A 31 -3.79 -10.33 -5.27
N HIS A 32 -3.69 -10.91 -4.08
CA HIS A 32 -4.83 -11.43 -3.32
C HIS A 32 -4.98 -10.66 -2.01
N SER A 33 -6.22 -10.40 -1.60
CA SER A 33 -6.51 -9.71 -0.35
C SER A 33 -6.59 -10.69 0.82
N PHE A 34 -5.71 -10.52 1.81
CA PHE A 34 -5.66 -11.38 3.01
C PHE A 34 -6.03 -10.65 4.32
N GLY A 35 -5.99 -9.32 4.35
CA GLY A 35 -6.27 -8.52 5.53
C GLY A 35 -7.77 -8.27 5.76
N GLN A 36 -8.14 -7.85 6.98
CA GLN A 36 -9.52 -7.46 7.31
C GLN A 36 -9.95 -6.14 6.64
N HIS A 37 -8.99 -5.24 6.40
CA HIS A 37 -9.24 -3.98 5.70
C HIS A 37 -9.27 -4.24 4.19
N SER A 38 -10.44 -4.09 3.58
CA SER A 38 -10.66 -4.26 2.14
C SER A 38 -10.12 -3.12 1.27
N SER A 39 -9.65 -2.03 1.89
CA SER A 39 -9.03 -0.89 1.21
C SER A 39 -8.04 -0.19 2.14
N PHE A 40 -6.97 0.34 1.57
CA PHE A 40 -5.95 1.12 2.26
C PHE A 40 -5.23 2.04 1.25
N CYS A 41 -4.60 3.10 1.74
CA CYS A 41 -3.80 4.03 0.92
C CYS A 41 -2.71 4.68 1.79
N GLY A 42 -1.63 5.14 1.16
CA GLY A 42 -0.53 5.80 1.85
C GLY A 42 0.69 6.02 0.96
N GLU A 43 1.69 6.73 1.48
CA GLU A 43 2.98 6.87 0.83
C GLU A 43 3.65 5.51 0.67
N ILE A 44 4.18 5.22 -0.52
CA ILE A 44 4.80 3.94 -0.84
C ILE A 44 6.22 3.89 -0.28
N VAL A 45 6.51 2.84 0.49
CA VAL A 45 7.87 2.42 0.87
C VAL A 45 8.14 1.09 0.18
N THR A 46 9.34 0.90 -0.38
CA THR A 46 9.66 -0.32 -1.12
C THR A 46 10.76 -1.13 -0.44
N ILE A 47 10.64 -2.45 -0.53
CA ILE A 47 11.71 -3.40 -0.22
C ILE A 47 11.81 -4.36 -1.40
N LYS A 48 13.03 -4.62 -1.87
CA LYS A 48 13.34 -5.75 -2.72
C LYS A 48 14.13 -6.77 -1.91
N CYS A 49 13.66 -8.01 -1.89
CA CYS A 49 14.29 -9.12 -1.20
C CYS A 49 14.18 -10.38 -2.05
N PHE A 50 14.90 -11.44 -1.69
CA PHE A 50 14.82 -12.75 -2.35
C PHE A 50 14.94 -13.84 -1.29
N GLU A 51 13.93 -14.71 -1.20
CA GLU A 51 13.86 -15.87 -0.30
C GLU A 51 14.04 -15.59 1.21
N ASN A 52 14.05 -14.33 1.65
CA ASN A 52 14.14 -13.95 3.07
C ASN A 52 13.40 -12.64 3.37
N ASN A 53 13.02 -12.41 4.63
CA ASN A 53 12.23 -11.25 5.04
C ASN A 53 12.73 -10.45 6.28
N PRO A 54 14.01 -10.51 6.73
CA PRO A 54 14.43 -9.78 7.93
C PRO A 54 14.25 -8.26 7.79
N LEU A 55 14.50 -7.69 6.61
CA LEU A 55 14.30 -6.26 6.34
C LEU A 55 12.81 -5.87 6.35
N VAL A 56 11.94 -6.75 5.86
CA VAL A 56 10.47 -6.57 5.94
C VAL A 56 10.04 -6.51 7.41
N ARG A 57 10.51 -7.45 8.23
CA ARG A 57 10.18 -7.49 9.66
C ARG A 57 10.70 -6.28 10.42
N ALA A 58 11.94 -5.86 10.14
CA ALA A 58 12.53 -4.67 10.76
C ALA A 58 11.71 -3.42 10.42
N THR A 59 11.38 -3.22 9.15
CA THR A 59 10.60 -2.06 8.68
C THR A 59 9.21 -2.01 9.30
N LEU A 60 8.52 -3.16 9.38
CA LEU A 60 7.20 -3.26 10.02
C LEU A 60 7.23 -3.09 11.55
N SER A 61 8.41 -3.10 12.17
CA SER A 61 8.57 -2.88 13.62
C SER A 61 8.67 -1.39 13.99
N GLU A 62 8.83 -0.51 13.00
CA GLU A 62 8.85 0.93 13.17
C GLU A 62 7.44 1.54 13.03
N PRO A 63 7.19 2.75 13.56
CA PRO A 63 5.94 3.46 13.33
C PRO A 63 5.63 3.59 11.83
N GLY A 64 4.47 3.08 11.42
CA GLY A 64 4.07 3.06 10.02
C GLY A 64 3.69 4.44 9.47
N GLU A 65 3.16 5.34 10.30
CA GLU A 65 2.73 6.70 9.94
C GLU A 65 1.81 6.75 8.69
N GLY A 66 0.98 5.71 8.51
CA GLY A 66 0.06 5.61 7.36
C GLY A 66 0.72 5.24 6.03
N ARG A 67 1.99 4.83 6.02
CA ARG A 67 2.70 4.37 4.82
C ARG A 67 2.24 2.97 4.38
N VAL A 68 2.44 2.65 3.10
CA VAL A 68 2.20 1.34 2.49
C VAL A 68 3.53 0.72 2.08
N LEU A 69 3.85 -0.43 2.67
CA LEU A 69 5.04 -1.19 2.30
C LEU A 69 4.74 -2.11 1.11
N VAL A 70 5.43 -1.91 0.00
CA VAL A 70 5.41 -2.79 -1.18
C VAL A 70 6.69 -3.63 -1.18
N VAL A 71 6.53 -4.95 -1.20
CA VAL A 71 7.66 -5.89 -1.17
C VAL A 71 7.75 -6.62 -2.51
N ASP A 72 8.86 -6.43 -3.20
CA ASP A 72 9.28 -7.24 -4.35
C ASP A 72 10.08 -8.44 -3.82
N GLY A 73 9.54 -9.65 -4.02
CA GLY A 73 10.11 -10.91 -3.55
C GLY A 73 11.15 -11.55 -4.49
N GLY A 74 11.40 -10.94 -5.65
CA GLY A 74 12.29 -11.48 -6.70
C GLY A 74 11.66 -12.56 -7.55
#